data_AF-A0A086MQ69-F1
#
_entry.id   AF-A0A086MQ69-F1
#
_cell.length_a   1.000
_cell.length_b   1.000
_cell.length_c   1.000
_cell.angle_alpha   90.00
_cell.angle_beta   90.00
_cell.angle_gamma   90.00
#
_symmetry.space_group_name_H-M   'P 1'
#
loop_
_entity.id
_entity.type
_entity.pdbx_description
1 polymer ?
#
loop_
_entity_poly.entity_id
_entity_poly.type
_entity_poly.pdbx_seq_one_letter_code
_entity_poly.pdbx_strand_id
1 'polypeptide(L)'
;MPVKRRLDKSRSHRITQEAIEAFVEKDMWGLHHALGLPPWHMSPLLRSQDPFGIPDQPPSSQSTCFDQSYEKAVELRAALLAGVKAAKQSRHTAS
;
A
#
# COMPACT_ATOMS: atom_id res chain seq x y z
N MET A 1 -28.29 23.58 12.06
CA MET A 1 -27.75 23.25 10.73
C MET A 1 -26.94 21.96 10.84
N PRO A 2 -27.48 20.79 10.46
CA PRO A 2 -26.66 19.59 10.45
C PRO A 2 -25.79 19.63 9.18
N VAL A 3 -24.49 19.84 9.35
CA VAL A 3 -23.53 19.72 8.25
C VAL A 3 -23.51 18.25 7.83
N LYS A 4 -24.08 17.94 6.66
CA LYS A 4 -23.91 16.66 5.98
C LYS A 4 -22.41 16.41 5.84
N ARG A 5 -21.83 15.60 6.73
CA ARG A 5 -20.51 15.02 6.49
C ARG A 5 -20.71 14.07 5.31
N ARG A 6 -20.29 14.51 4.13
CA ARG A 6 -20.26 13.64 2.96
C ARG A 6 -19.47 12.42 3.37
N LEU A 7 -20.13 11.26 3.28
CA LEU A 7 -19.50 9.97 3.38
C LEU A 7 -18.45 9.97 2.26
N ASP A 8 -17.17 10.13 2.59
CA ASP A 8 -16.07 9.80 1.67
C ASP A 8 -16.09 8.28 1.51
N LYS A 9 -17.10 7.82 0.76
CA LYS A 9 -17.40 6.43 0.50
C LYS A 9 -16.36 6.01 -0.52
N SER A 10 -15.50 5.10 -0.09
CA SER A 10 -14.53 4.38 -0.91
C SER A 10 -13.52 5.23 -1.67
N ARG A 11 -12.45 5.65 -0.98
CA ARG A 11 -11.12 5.37 -1.57
C ARG A 11 -10.93 3.86 -1.50
N SER A 12 -11.59 3.12 -2.41
CA SER A 12 -11.15 1.77 -2.76
C SER A 12 -9.64 1.88 -2.97
N HIS A 13 -8.85 0.95 -2.43
CA HIS A 13 -7.39 0.93 -2.49
C HIS A 13 -6.89 0.95 -3.94
N ARG A 14 -7.05 2.09 -4.60
CA ARG A 14 -6.75 2.31 -5.99
C ARG A 14 -5.29 2.63 -5.99
N ILE A 15 -4.51 1.78 -6.63
CA ILE A 15 -3.09 2.02 -6.85
C ILE A 15 -2.99 3.28 -7.71
N THR A 16 -2.72 4.42 -7.07
CA THR A 16 -2.46 5.68 -7.75
C THR A 16 -1.00 5.74 -8.19
N GLN A 17 -0.70 6.66 -9.11
CA GLN A 17 0.68 6.88 -9.51
C GLN A 17 1.55 7.36 -8.34
N GLU A 18 1.00 8.19 -7.44
CA GLU A 18 1.65 8.59 -6.18
C GLU A 18 2.03 7.39 -5.32
N ALA A 19 1.17 6.37 -5.22
CA ALA A 19 1.47 5.16 -4.46
C ALA A 19 2.60 4.34 -5.12
N ILE A 20 2.66 4.32 -6.45
CA ILE A 20 3.74 3.65 -7.19
C ILE A 20 5.07 4.38 -6.97
N GLU A 21 5.07 5.71 -7.05
CA GLU A 21 6.26 6.55 -6.84
C GLU A 21 6.77 6.41 -5.40
N ALA A 22 5.89 6.53 -4.39
CA ALA A 22 6.25 6.31 -2.99
C ALA A 22 6.78 4.88 -2.73
N PHE A 23 6.23 3.86 -3.40
CA PHE A 23 6.72 2.49 -3.30
C PHE A 23 8.12 2.32 -3.89
N VAL A 24 8.43 3.01 -5.01
CA VAL A 24 9.76 3.01 -5.62
C VAL A 24 10.78 3.76 -4.76
N GLU A 25 10.38 4.89 -4.18
CA GLU A 25 11.20 5.70 -3.29
C GLU A 25 11.37 5.09 -1.88
N LYS A 26 10.60 4.04 -1.57
CA LYS A 26 10.53 3.40 -0.25
C LYS A 26 10.06 4.35 0.85
N ASP A 27 9.23 5.35 0.50
CA ASP A 27 8.63 6.25 1.46
C ASP A 27 7.36 5.62 2.06
N MET A 28 7.50 5.15 3.31
CA MET A 28 6.39 4.54 4.05
C MET A 28 5.23 5.51 4.27
N TRP A 29 5.52 6.77 4.62
CA TRP A 29 4.49 7.75 5.00
C TRP A 29 3.71 8.21 3.78
N GLY A 30 4.41 8.51 2.69
CA GLY A 30 3.79 8.79 1.39
C GLY A 30 2.91 7.64 0.91
N LEU A 31 3.39 6.40 1.07
CA LEU A 31 2.65 5.21 0.66
C LEU A 31 1.38 4.99 1.48
N HIS A 32 1.43 5.19 2.80
CA HIS A 32 0.26 5.11 3.67
C HIS A 32 -0.78 6.19 3.32
N HIS A 33 -0.33 7.42 3.08
CA HIS A 33 -1.22 8.51 2.69
C HIS A 33 -1.88 8.25 1.32
N ALA A 34 -1.09 7.81 0.33
CA ALA A 34 -1.58 7.53 -1.02
C ALA A 34 -2.57 6.35 -1.05
N LEU A 35 -2.33 5.30 -0.27
CA LEU A 35 -3.21 4.12 -0.18
C LEU A 35 -4.36 4.27 0.82
N GLY A 36 -4.39 5.37 1.57
CA GLY A 36 -5.36 5.61 2.64
C GLY A 36 -5.25 4.59 3.78
N LEU A 37 -4.03 4.09 4.05
CA LEU A 37 -3.79 3.12 5.11
C LEU A 37 -3.66 3.82 6.47
N PRO A 38 -4.26 3.26 7.54
CA PRO A 38 -4.02 3.73 8.90
C PRO A 38 -2.54 3.58 9.30
N PRO A 39 -2.02 4.41 10.21
CA PRO A 39 -0.62 4.35 10.64
C PRO A 39 -0.25 3.08 11.43
N TRP A 40 -1.24 2.36 11.97
CA TRP A 40 -1.05 1.08 12.68
C TRP A 40 -1.21 -0.16 11.79
N HIS A 41 -1.49 0.02 10.48
CA HIS A 41 -1.47 -1.08 9.53
C HIS A 41 -0.06 -1.38 9.05
N MET A 42 0.15 -2.61 8.63
CA MET A 42 1.39 -3.06 8.02
C MET A 42 1.61 -2.39 6.67
N SER A 43 2.82 -1.90 6.47
CA SER A 43 3.21 -1.26 5.21
C SER A 43 3.39 -2.31 4.11
N PRO A 44 2.99 -2.03 2.85
CA PRO A 44 3.26 -2.90 1.71
C PRO A 44 4.76 -3.05 1.36
N LEU A 45 5.63 -2.29 2.03
CA LEU A 45 7.09 -2.39 1.89
C LEU A 45 7.62 -3.67 2.54
N LEU A 46 8.83 -4.08 2.17
CA LEU A 46 9.51 -5.18 2.86
C LEU A 46 10.02 -4.72 4.23
N ARG A 47 10.10 -5.65 5.19
CA ARG A 47 10.73 -5.40 6.49
C ARG A 47 12.21 -4.98 6.37
N SER A 48 12.89 -5.38 5.30
CA SER A 48 14.27 -4.93 5.00
C SER A 48 14.34 -3.44 4.60
N GLN A 49 13.22 -2.83 4.20
CA GLN A 49 13.12 -1.44 3.77
C GLN A 49 12.51 -0.55 4.85
N ASP A 50 11.54 -1.09 5.59
CA ASP A 50 10.82 -0.37 6.63
C ASP A 50 10.54 -1.29 7.84
N PRO A 51 10.73 -0.84 9.10
CA PRO A 51 10.47 -1.66 10.29
C PRO A 51 9.02 -2.17 10.41
N PHE A 52 8.05 -1.45 9.84
CA PHE A 52 6.63 -1.79 9.81
C PHE A 52 6.20 -2.47 8.50
N GLY A 53 7.16 -2.82 7.64
CA GLY A 53 6.94 -3.57 6.42
C GLY A 53 6.63 -5.06 6.65
N ILE A 54 6.19 -5.72 5.58
CA ILE A 54 5.88 -7.14 5.50
C ILE A 54 7.11 -7.96 5.93
N PRO A 55 7.00 -8.88 6.90
CA PRO A 55 8.11 -9.72 7.32
C PRO A 55 8.33 -10.82 6.28
N ASP A 56 9.52 -11.42 6.26
CA ASP A 56 9.80 -12.54 5.35
C ASP A 56 8.95 -13.79 5.65
N GLN A 57 8.43 -13.88 6.87
CA GLN A 57 7.54 -14.96 7.29
C GLN A 57 6.22 -14.38 7.81
N PRO A 58 5.09 -15.06 7.55
CA PRO A 58 3.80 -14.66 8.08
C PRO A 58 3.85 -14.68 9.62
N PRO A 59 3.14 -13.75 10.29
CA PRO A 59 3.04 -13.75 11.74
C PRO A 59 2.41 -15.06 12.23
N SER A 60 2.97 -15.64 13.29
CA SER A 60 2.50 -16.92 13.86
C SER A 60 1.13 -16.83 14.54
N SER A 61 0.68 -15.61 14.84
CA SER A 61 -0.63 -15.32 15.41
C SER A 61 -1.16 -14.01 14.82
N GLN A 62 -2.47 -13.94 14.60
CA GLN A 62 -3.17 -12.73 14.16
C GLN A 62 -3.80 -11.97 15.34
N SER A 63 -3.06 -11.88 16.44
CA SER A 63 -3.58 -11.35 17.71
C SER A 63 -3.67 -9.81 17.70
N THR A 64 -2.87 -9.13 16.88
CA THR A 64 -2.89 -7.67 16.77
C THR A 64 -3.52 -7.20 15.45
N CYS A 65 -4.07 -5.97 15.44
CA CYS A 65 -4.55 -5.34 14.21
C CYS A 65 -3.45 -5.23 13.14
N PHE A 66 -2.19 -5.12 13.58
CA PHE A 66 -1.03 -5.12 12.71
C PHE A 66 -0.86 -6.49 12.03
N ASP A 67 -0.89 -7.58 12.79
CA ASP A 67 -0.76 -8.94 12.24
C ASP A 67 -1.92 -9.30 11.30
N GLN A 68 -3.15 -8.88 11.64
CA GLN A 68 -4.33 -9.08 10.79
C GLN A 68 -4.23 -8.33 9.45
N SER A 69 -3.42 -7.27 9.39
CA SER A 69 -3.19 -6.51 8.17
C SER A 69 -2.13 -7.11 7.24
N TYR A 70 -1.48 -8.23 7.63
CA TYR A 70 -0.44 -8.90 6.84
C TYR A 70 -0.93 -9.30 5.44
N GLU A 71 -2.05 -10.03 5.35
CA GLU A 71 -2.57 -10.50 4.05
C GLU A 71 -2.89 -9.33 3.13
N LYS A 72 -3.51 -8.29 3.70
CA LYS A 72 -3.83 -7.06 2.96
C LYS A 72 -2.58 -6.34 2.48
N ALA A 73 -1.51 -6.27 3.28
CA ALA A 73 -0.25 -5.67 2.88
C ALA A 73 0.41 -6.44 1.73
N VAL A 74 0.35 -7.78 1.78
CA VAL A 74 0.85 -8.66 0.70
C VAL A 74 0.08 -8.44 -0.60
N GLU A 75 -1.25 -8.38 -0.55
CA GLU A 75 -2.10 -8.09 -1.70
C GLU A 75 -1.77 -6.72 -2.31
N LEU A 76 -1.64 -5.68 -1.46
CA LEU A 76 -1.29 -4.34 -1.91
C LEU A 76 0.10 -4.30 -2.54
N ARG A 77 1.07 -5.03 -2.00
CA ARG A 77 2.41 -5.15 -2.59
C ARG A 77 2.36 -5.80 -3.97
N ALA A 78 1.59 -6.88 -4.12
CA ALA A 78 1.40 -7.53 -5.42
C ALA A 78 0.76 -6.57 -6.44
N ALA A 79 -0.25 -5.81 -6.03
CA ALA A 79 -0.91 -4.81 -6.86
C ALA A 79 0.04 -3.65 -7.25
N LEU A 80 0.86 -3.17 -6.32
CA LEU A 80 1.90 -2.15 -6.58
C LEU A 80 2.94 -2.65 -7.59
N LEU A 81 3.44 -3.87 -7.41
CA LEU A 81 4.39 -4.48 -8.35
C LEU A 81 3.79 -4.65 -9.75
N ALA A 82 2.52 -5.03 -9.84
CA ALA A 82 1.80 -5.10 -11.11
C ALA A 82 1.70 -3.71 -11.77
N GLY A 83 1.39 -2.66 -10.99
CA GLY A 83 1.35 -1.27 -11.44
C GLY A 83 2.71 -0.77 -11.95
N VAL A 84 3.79 -1.05 -11.22
CA VAL A 84 5.18 -0.73 -11.63
C VAL A 84 5.52 -1.43 -12.95
N LYS A 85 5.18 -2.72 -13.08
CA LYS A 85 5.43 -3.49 -14.29
C LYS A 85 4.66 -2.92 -15.49
N ALA A 86 3.38 -2.59 -15.31
CA ALA A 86 2.57 -1.96 -16.34
C ALA A 86 3.17 -0.62 -16.79
N ALA A 87 3.55 0.25 -15.84
CA ALA A 87 4.17 1.54 -16.13
C ALA A 87 5.54 1.44 -16.83
N LYS A 88 6.26 0.32 -16.64
CA LYS A 88 7.50 0.03 -17.37
C LYS A 88 7.24 -0.42 -18.81
N GLN A 89 6.19 -1.21 -19.04
CA GLN A 89 5.83 -1.71 -20.37
C GLN A 89 5.34 -0.61 -21.32
N SER A 90 4.57 0.37 -20.81
CA SER A 90 4.06 1.50 -21.62
C SER A 90 5.18 2.35 -22.24
N ARG A 91 6.36 2.38 -21.62
CA ARG A 91 7.54 3.13 -22.11
C ARG A 91 8.27 2.43 -23.25
N HIS A 92 8.02 1.14 -23.47
CA HIS A 92 8.76 0.35 -24.45
C HIS A 92 8.04 0.21 -25.81
N THR A 93 6.75 0.59 -25.90
CA THR A 93 5.94 0.45 -27.13
C THR A 93 5.84 1.73 -27.95
N ALA A 94 6.66 2.74 -27.68
CA ALA A 94 6.64 4.05 -28.36
C ALA A 94 7.88 4.28 -29.25
N SER A 95 8.41 3.23 -29.88
CA SER A 95 9.57 3.33 -30.79
C SER A 95 9.34 2.60 -32.11
#